data_AF-A0ABD3MVJ6-F1
#
_entry.id   AF-A0ABD3MVJ6-F1
#
_cell.length_a   1.000
_cell.length_b   1.000
_cell.length_c   1.000
_cell.angle_alpha   90.00
_cell.angle_beta   90.00
_cell.angle_gamma   90.00
#
_symmetry.space_group_name_H-M   'P 1'
#
loop_
_entity.id
_entity.type
_entity.pdbx_description
1 polymer ?
#
loop_
_entity_poly.entity_id
_entity_poly.type
_entity_poly.pdbx_seq_one_letter_code
_entity_poly.pdbx_strand_id
1 'polypeptide(L)'
;MSRIKALTLYKSILRAHSKYLPMEMRQLGDAYVKSEFRLHKSTTKQEQLQKFFTEWDKYLIHIEQTGRKQQSAKSVLVDAPTSHSASVLEENGHSNTGFGRDVASGEFNEEQESQLQKLKEEAMKAAAGK
;
A
#
# COMPACT_ATOMS: atom_id res chain seq x y z
N MET A 1 26.63 11.84 -17.29
CA MET A 1 25.25 11.30 -17.27
C MET A 1 24.26 12.41 -17.57
N SER A 2 23.34 12.20 -18.51
CA SER A 2 22.54 13.28 -19.13
C SER A 2 21.44 13.83 -18.20
N ARG A 3 21.39 15.17 -18.05
CA ARG A 3 20.31 15.91 -17.38
C ARG A 3 18.91 15.49 -17.86
N ILE A 4 18.80 15.11 -19.13
CA ILE A 4 17.54 14.66 -19.74
C ILE A 4 17.06 13.36 -19.07
N LYS A 5 17.95 12.41 -18.80
CA LYS A 5 17.60 11.14 -18.13
C LYS A 5 16.97 11.39 -16.75
N ALA A 6 17.56 12.30 -15.97
CA ALA A 6 17.01 12.69 -14.66
C ALA A 6 15.62 13.32 -14.74
N LEU A 7 15.41 14.23 -15.68
CA LEU A 7 14.12 14.89 -15.85
C LEU A 7 13.04 13.94 -16.34
N THR A 8 13.38 13.03 -17.24
CA THR A 8 12.45 12.00 -17.72
C THR A 8 12.04 11.06 -16.59
N LEU A 9 12.99 10.54 -15.82
CA LEU A 9 12.71 9.65 -14.69
C LEU A 9 11.85 10.34 -13.62
N TYR A 10 12.23 11.57 -13.25
CA TYR A 10 11.47 12.40 -12.31
C TYR A 10 10.00 12.56 -12.74
N LYS A 11 9.76 12.93 -14.00
CA LYS A 11 8.41 13.06 -14.55
C LYS A 11 7.65 11.74 -14.55
N SER A 12 8.30 10.64 -14.90
CA SER A 12 7.67 9.32 -14.91
C SER A 12 7.22 8.89 -13.52
N ILE A 13 8.04 9.11 -12.49
CA ILE A 13 7.69 8.79 -11.10
C ILE A 13 6.48 9.60 -10.63
N LEU A 14 6.46 10.91 -10.86
CA LEU A 14 5.30 11.75 -10.48
C LEU A 14 4.01 11.32 -11.19
N ARG A 15 4.11 10.90 -12.46
CA ARG A 15 2.96 10.35 -13.19
C ARG A 15 2.48 9.04 -12.59
N ALA A 16 3.40 8.15 -12.20
CA ALA A 16 3.07 6.91 -11.53
C ALA A 16 2.40 7.15 -10.17
N HIS A 17 2.90 8.09 -9.37
CA HIS A 17 2.26 8.52 -8.12
C HIS A 17 0.83 8.99 -8.36
N SER A 18 0.62 9.88 -9.33
CA SER A 18 -0.72 10.38 -9.62
C SER A 18 -1.69 9.31 -10.14
N LYS A 19 -1.19 8.24 -10.76
CA LYS A 19 -2.03 7.18 -11.34
C LYS A 19 -2.34 6.06 -10.35
N TYR A 20 -1.41 5.74 -9.46
CA TYR A 20 -1.46 4.51 -8.68
C TYR A 20 -1.48 4.72 -7.17
N LEU A 21 -1.10 5.89 -6.65
CA LEU A 21 -1.10 6.15 -5.21
C LEU A 21 -2.37 6.90 -4.77
N PRO A 22 -2.92 6.59 -3.58
CA PRO A 22 -3.91 7.43 -2.91
C PRO A 22 -3.37 8.85 -2.63
N MET A 23 -4.27 9.82 -2.45
CA MET A 23 -3.93 11.24 -2.26
C MET A 23 -2.86 11.48 -1.19
N GLU A 24 -3.05 10.94 0.02
CA GLU A 24 -2.13 11.15 1.15
C GLU A 24 -0.72 10.62 0.86
N MET A 25 -0.64 9.41 0.31
CA MET A 25 0.64 8.78 -0.05
C MET A 25 1.32 9.51 -1.20
N ARG A 26 0.56 10.03 -2.16
CA ARG A 26 1.09 10.85 -3.27
C ARG A 26 1.72 12.13 -2.76
N GLN A 27 1.07 12.87 -1.85
CA GLN A 27 1.60 14.13 -1.34
C GLN A 27 2.96 13.93 -0.65
N LEU A 28 3.04 12.93 0.24
CA LEU A 28 4.28 12.57 0.92
C LEU A 28 5.36 12.11 -0.07
N GLY A 29 4.97 11.23 -1.00
CA GLY A 29 5.87 10.71 -2.03
C GLY A 29 6.45 11.82 -2.91
N ASP A 30 5.61 12.69 -3.47
CA ASP A 30 6.02 13.79 -4.36
C ASP A 30 7.00 14.75 -3.69
N ALA A 31 6.78 15.05 -2.40
CA ALA A 31 7.70 15.87 -1.61
C ALA A 31 9.08 15.20 -1.48
N TYR A 32 9.10 13.90 -1.18
CA TYR A 32 10.33 13.11 -1.05
C TYR A 32 11.10 13.00 -2.37
N VAL A 33 10.42 12.69 -3.48
CA VAL A 33 11.09 12.64 -4.80
C VAL A 33 11.70 13.99 -5.15
N LYS A 34 11.00 15.08 -4.85
CA LYS A 34 11.52 16.43 -5.11
C LYS A 34 12.76 16.75 -4.26
N SER A 35 12.82 16.36 -2.99
CA SER A 35 14.00 16.59 -2.15
C SER A 35 15.19 15.77 -2.65
N GLU A 36 14.99 14.49 -2.93
CA GLU A 36 16.06 13.58 -3.34
C GLU A 36 16.69 13.98 -4.68
N PHE A 37 15.88 14.30 -5.69
CA PHE A 37 16.38 14.75 -6.99
C PHE A 37 17.08 16.11 -6.93
N ARG A 38 16.67 16.99 -6.00
CA ARG A 38 17.36 18.26 -5.76
C ARG A 38 18.72 18.02 -5.10
N LEU A 39 18.79 17.13 -4.11
CA LEU A 39 20.03 16.81 -3.39
C LEU A 39 21.06 16.16 -4.32
N HIS A 40 20.61 15.30 -5.24
CA HIS A 40 21.49 14.60 -6.19
C HIS A 40 21.86 15.43 -7.44
N LYS A 41 21.36 16.67 -7.57
CA LYS A 41 21.62 17.53 -8.74
C LYS A 41 23.10 17.92 -8.87
N SER A 42 23.81 18.08 -7.76
CA SER A 42 25.22 18.49 -7.70
C SER A 42 26.20 17.31 -7.53
N THR A 43 25.71 16.08 -7.50
CA THR A 43 26.57 14.89 -7.33
C THR A 43 27.40 14.64 -8.58
N THR A 44 28.73 14.71 -8.43
CA THR A 44 29.70 14.51 -9.53
C THR A 44 30.20 13.07 -9.65
N LYS A 45 30.09 12.26 -8.59
CA LYS A 45 30.57 10.86 -8.58
C LYS A 45 29.66 9.99 -9.47
N GLN A 46 30.20 9.52 -10.59
CA GLN A 46 29.46 8.76 -11.60
C GLN A 46 28.84 7.47 -11.04
N GLU A 47 29.54 6.76 -10.15
CA GLU A 47 29.04 5.52 -9.52
C GLU A 47 27.79 5.76 -8.66
N GLN A 48 27.78 6.86 -7.90
CA GLN A 48 26.63 7.24 -7.09
C GLN A 48 25.43 7.60 -7.97
N LEU A 49 25.67 8.32 -9.08
CA LEU A 49 24.63 8.61 -10.06
C LEU A 49 24.08 7.33 -10.71
N GLN A 50 24.93 6.35 -11.04
CA GLN A 50 24.45 5.07 -11.58
C GLN A 50 23.55 4.36 -10.59
N LYS A 51 24.00 4.20 -9.34
CA LYS A 51 23.19 3.56 -8.29
C LYS A 51 21.88 4.30 -8.09
N PHE A 52 21.91 5.64 -8.05
CA PHE A 52 20.71 6.46 -7.96
C PHE A 52 19.72 6.12 -9.08
N PHE A 53 20.12 6.24 -10.35
CA PHE A 53 19.20 5.95 -11.46
C PHE A 53 18.66 4.52 -11.43
N THR A 54 19.50 3.53 -11.16
CA THR A 54 19.09 2.13 -11.08
C THR A 54 18.04 1.91 -9.99
N GLU A 55 18.23 2.46 -8.80
CA GLU A 55 17.26 2.30 -7.71
C GLU A 55 15.96 3.06 -7.98
N TRP A 56 16.03 4.25 -8.57
CA TRP A 56 14.83 5.02 -8.93
C TRP A 56 14.05 4.41 -10.10
N ASP A 57 14.73 3.78 -11.06
CA ASP A 57 14.09 3.00 -12.14
C ASP A 57 13.37 1.77 -11.55
N LYS A 58 14.00 1.05 -10.61
CA LYS A 58 13.35 -0.07 -9.89
C LYS A 58 12.13 0.38 -9.09
N TYR A 59 12.23 1.51 -8.39
CA TYR A 59 11.14 2.09 -7.63
C TYR A 59 9.93 2.42 -8.52
N LEU A 60 10.17 3.04 -9.68
CA LEU A 60 9.12 3.32 -10.66
C LEU A 60 8.43 2.03 -11.11
N ILE A 61 9.19 1.02 -11.51
CA ILE A 61 8.65 -0.29 -11.93
C ILE A 61 7.78 -0.89 -10.81
N HIS A 62 8.25 -0.83 -9.56
CA HIS A 62 7.52 -1.35 -8.42
C HIS A 62 6.16 -0.64 -8.22
N ILE A 63 6.12 0.69 -8.27
CA ILE A 63 4.86 1.45 -8.16
C ILE A 63 3.89 1.04 -9.26
N GLU A 64 4.36 0.96 -10.50
CA GLU A 64 3.50 0.61 -11.63
C GLU A 64 2.96 -0.82 -11.55
N GLN A 65 3.76 -1.77 -11.08
CA GLN A 65 3.35 -3.16 -10.89
C GLN A 65 2.32 -3.29 -9.76
N THR A 66 2.61 -2.69 -8.61
CA THR A 66 1.71 -2.70 -7.45
C THR A 66 0.39 -2.00 -7.79
N GLY A 67 0.44 -0.84 -8.43
CA GLY A 67 -0.73 -0.08 -8.87
C GLY A 67 -1.60 -0.85 -9.88
N ARG A 68 -0.99 -1.54 -10.85
CA ARG A 68 -1.73 -2.38 -11.81
C ARG A 68 -2.43 -3.56 -11.14
N LYS A 69 -1.77 -4.24 -10.20
CA LYS A 69 -2.38 -5.35 -9.44
C LYS A 69 -3.61 -4.90 -8.64
N GLN A 70 -3.53 -3.72 -8.03
CA GLN A 70 -4.66 -3.12 -7.30
C GLN A 70 -5.83 -2.77 -8.24
N GLN A 71 -5.54 -2.25 -9.43
CA GLN A 71 -6.56 -1.94 -10.44
C GLN A 71 -7.23 -3.22 -10.98
N SER A 72 -6.47 -4.28 -11.27
CA SER A 72 -7.05 -5.55 -11.73
C SER A 72 -7.86 -6.26 -10.65
N ALA A 73 -7.46 -6.18 -9.39
CA ALA A 73 -8.26 -6.73 -8.29
C ALA A 73 -9.60 -5.98 -8.16
N LYS A 74 -9.59 -4.65 -8.32
CA LYS A 74 -10.79 -3.84 -8.27
C LYS A 74 -11.74 -4.08 -9.45
N SER A 75 -11.23 -4.37 -10.64
CA SER A 75 -12.07 -4.69 -11.81
C SER A 75 -12.77 -6.04 -11.69
N VAL A 76 -12.14 -7.04 -11.04
CA VAL A 76 -12.78 -8.36 -10.84
C VAL A 76 -14.00 -8.28 -9.91
N LEU A 77 -14.02 -7.33 -8.98
CA LEU A 77 -15.14 -7.16 -8.05
C LEU A 77 -16.38 -6.47 -8.66
N VAL A 78 -16.25 -5.78 -9.80
CA VAL A 78 -17.36 -5.03 -10.41
C VAL A 78 -18.19 -5.83 -11.42
N ASP A 79 -17.73 -7.02 -11.84
CA ASP A 79 -18.46 -7.90 -12.79
C ASP A 79 -19.36 -8.94 -12.10
N ALA A 80 -19.52 -8.89 -10.77
CA ALA A 80 -20.54 -9.69 -10.10
C ALA A 80 -21.94 -9.12 -10.41
N PRO A 81 -22.91 -9.94 -10.91
CA PRO A 81 -24.25 -9.46 -11.20
C PRO A 81 -24.92 -8.99 -9.91
N THR A 82 -25.01 -7.67 -9.75
CA THR A 82 -25.82 -7.03 -8.72
C THR A 82 -27.27 -7.25 -9.12
N SER A 83 -27.88 -8.31 -8.60
CA SER A 83 -29.34 -8.49 -8.67
C SER A 83 -29.99 -7.31 -7.95
N HIS A 84 -30.74 -6.52 -8.73
CA HIS A 84 -31.51 -5.39 -8.24
C HIS A 84 -32.47 -5.85 -7.15
N SER A 85 -32.31 -5.35 -5.94
CA SER A 85 -33.36 -5.27 -4.94
C SER A 85 -33.18 -3.95 -4.20
N ALA A 86 -33.84 -2.93 -4.73
CA ALA A 86 -33.96 -1.62 -4.11
C ALA A 86 -34.69 -1.76 -2.77
N SER A 87 -34.06 -1.32 -1.68
CA SER A 87 -34.77 -0.64 -0.59
C SER A 87 -33.83 0.37 0.06
N VAL A 88 -34.40 1.55 0.22
CA VAL A 88 -33.84 2.81 0.70
C VAL A 88 -33.55 2.72 2.20
N LEU A 89 -32.39 3.23 2.65
CA LEU A 89 -32.24 4.37 3.58
C LEU A 89 -30.75 4.61 3.86
N GLU A 90 -30.35 5.87 3.72
CA GLU A 90 -29.02 6.39 4.03
C GLU A 90 -28.71 6.29 5.53
N GLU A 91 -27.46 5.96 5.88
CA GLU A 91 -26.67 6.80 6.78
C GLU A 91 -25.16 6.55 6.61
N ASN A 92 -24.44 7.65 6.44
CA ASN A 92 -23.08 7.91 6.91
C ASN A 92 -21.92 7.05 6.36
N GLY A 93 -21.22 7.65 5.39
CA GLY A 93 -19.99 7.15 4.83
C GLY A 93 -18.83 7.09 5.83
N HIS A 94 -18.15 5.96 5.84
CA HIS A 94 -16.75 5.88 6.24
C HIS A 94 -16.03 4.96 5.25
N SER A 95 -14.92 5.47 4.70
CA SER A 95 -13.97 4.76 3.86
C SER A 95 -13.58 3.42 4.49
N ASN A 96 -13.89 2.32 3.80
CA ASN A 96 -13.53 0.97 4.20
C ASN A 96 -12.03 0.69 4.00
N THR A 97 -11.20 1.35 4.80
CA THR A 97 -9.81 0.96 5.06
C THR A 97 -9.61 0.96 6.57
N GLY A 98 -10.33 0.06 7.25
CA GLY A 98 -10.23 -0.12 8.70
C GLY A 98 -9.03 -0.98 9.07
N PHE A 99 -7.92 -0.34 9.43
CA PHE A 99 -6.97 -0.94 10.35
C PHE A 99 -7.71 -1.10 11.70
N GLY A 100 -7.82 -2.33 12.22
CA GLY A 100 -8.66 -2.63 13.39
C GLY A 100 -10.09 -3.07 13.04
N ARG A 101 -10.29 -3.80 11.93
CA ARG A 101 -11.56 -4.48 11.67
C ARG A 101 -11.73 -5.60 12.71
N ASP A 102 -12.82 -5.56 13.47
CA ASP A 102 -13.17 -6.60 14.41
C ASP A 102 -13.27 -7.95 13.69
N VAL A 103 -12.59 -8.97 14.21
CA VAL A 103 -12.65 -10.36 13.73
C VAL A 103 -13.96 -11.02 14.18
N ALA A 104 -15.08 -10.32 14.00
CA ALA A 104 -16.39 -10.89 14.25
C ALA A 104 -16.76 -11.74 13.04
N SER A 105 -16.81 -13.05 13.22
CA SER A 105 -17.34 -14.06 12.27
C SER A 105 -16.45 -14.50 11.08
N GLY A 106 -15.19 -14.85 11.34
CA GLY A 106 -14.45 -15.77 10.44
C GLY A 106 -14.47 -17.18 11.03
N GLU A 107 -14.83 -18.20 10.25
CA GLU A 107 -14.59 -19.60 10.63
C GLU A 107 -13.09 -19.77 10.87
N PHE A 108 -12.71 -20.06 12.12
CA PHE A 108 -11.31 -20.21 12.50
C PHE A 108 -10.82 -21.59 12.05
N ASN A 109 -9.58 -21.66 11.55
CA ASN A 109 -8.97 -22.95 11.29
C ASN A 109 -8.73 -23.69 12.62
N GLU A 110 -8.80 -25.02 12.61
CA GLU A 110 -8.69 -25.88 13.80
C GLU A 110 -7.41 -25.61 14.61
N GLU A 111 -6.31 -25.29 13.90
CA GLU A 111 -5.04 -24.90 14.54
C GLU A 111 -5.15 -23.58 15.32
N GLN A 112 -5.86 -22.59 14.82
CA GLN A 112 -6.04 -21.29 15.49
C GLN A 112 -6.92 -21.43 16.74
N GLU A 113 -7.92 -22.31 16.70
CA GLU A 113 -8.75 -22.64 17.87
C GLU A 113 -7.92 -23.31 18.97
N SER A 114 -7.01 -24.23 18.59
CA SER A 114 -6.12 -24.90 19.53
C SER A 114 -5.17 -23.92 20.25
N GLN A 115 -4.62 -22.95 19.52
CA GLN A 115 -3.74 -21.93 20.07
C GLN A 115 -4.51 -21.00 21.03
N LEU A 116 -5.77 -20.68 20.71
CA LEU A 116 -6.62 -19.87 21.58
C LEU A 116 -6.98 -20.60 22.88
N GLN A 117 -7.23 -21.91 22.82
CA GLN A 117 -7.44 -22.73 24.02
C GLN A 117 -6.20 -22.74 24.91
N LYS A 118 -5.02 -22.93 24.34
CA LYS A 118 -3.76 -22.89 25.08
C LYS A 118 -3.53 -21.54 25.77
N LEU A 119 -3.84 -20.43 25.08
CA LEU A 119 -3.71 -19.09 25.66
C LEU A 119 -4.66 -18.87 26.84
N LYS A 120 -5.90 -19.39 26.75
CA LYS A 120 -6.88 -19.32 27.84
C LYS A 120 -6.42 -20.11 29.07
N GLU A 121 -5.81 -21.27 28.87
CA GLU A 121 -5.28 -22.10 29.95
C GLU A 121 -4.10 -21.41 30.66
N GLU A 122 -3.19 -20.80 29.89
CA GLU A 122 -2.07 -20.02 30.44
C GLU A 122 -2.56 -18.80 31.23
N ALA A 123 -3.55 -18.07 30.69
CA ALA A 123 -4.15 -16.92 31.37
C ALA A 123 -4.87 -17.32 32.67
N MET A 124 -5.59 -18.44 32.69
CA MET A 124 -6.20 -18.96 33.92
C MET A 124 -5.15 -19.40 34.94
N LYS A 125 -4.06 -20.04 34.51
CA LYS A 125 -2.95 -20.41 35.38
C LYS A 125 -2.23 -19.18 35.95
N ALA A 126 -2.07 -18.13 35.15
CA ALA A 126 -1.51 -16.86 35.58
C ALA A 126 -2.42 -16.11 36.56
N ALA A 127 -3.75 -16.22 36.40
CA ALA A 127 -4.73 -15.63 37.31
C ALA A 127 -4.86 -16.40 38.63
N ALA A 128 -4.70 -17.73 38.61
CA ALA A 128 -4.76 -18.59 39.79
C ALA A 128 -3.45 -18.60 40.63
N GLY A 129 -2.38 -17.98 40.12
CA GLY A 129 -1.07 -17.90 40.76
C GLY A 129 -0.81 -16.62 41.58
N LYS A 130 -1.86 -15.89 41.97
CA LYS A 130 -1.79 -14.74 42.88
C LYS A 130 -2.56 -14.98 44.16
#